data_AF-A0A939JWR2-F1
#
_entry.id   AF-A0A939JWR2-F1
#
_cell.length_a   1.000
_cell.length_b   1.000
_cell.length_c   1.000
_cell.angle_alpha   90.00
_cell.angle_beta   90.00
_cell.angle_gamma   90.00
#
_symmetry.space_group_name_H-M   'P 1'
#
loop_
_entity.id
_entity.type
_entity.pdbx_description
1 polymer ?
#
loop_
_entity_poly.entity_id
_entity_poly.type
_entity_poly.pdbx_seq_one_letter_code
_entity_poly.pdbx_strand_id
1 'polypeptide(L)'
;MLTALLTSFLFTTPPPDTTASKRSCLLPLPVVYYTPETRLGYGVAATATFRFRGDTAWKVRPSQVTFGAVYTQYRQWLFYLPFQVFYKNNLYIAKGELVYYKCNQLCLSSALANGAYLRHSTRT
;
A
#
# COMPACT_ATOMS: atom_id res chain seq x y z
N MET A 1 38.30 1.73 -22.12
CA MET A 1 36.90 1.69 -22.64
C MET A 1 36.03 1.00 -21.60
N LEU A 2 36.01 1.55 -20.39
CA LEU A 2 35.68 0.88 -19.13
C LEU A 2 34.64 1.74 -18.39
N THR A 3 33.42 1.20 -18.27
CA THR A 3 32.37 1.46 -17.26
C THR A 3 32.39 2.80 -16.50
N ALA A 4 31.57 3.76 -16.93
CA ALA A 4 31.22 4.94 -16.15
C ALA A 4 29.76 5.34 -16.40
N LEU A 5 28.80 4.55 -15.89
CA LEU A 5 27.37 4.86 -15.98
C LEU A 5 26.61 4.36 -14.74
N LEU A 6 27.25 4.40 -13.57
CA LEU A 6 26.59 4.12 -12.30
C LEU A 6 26.63 5.36 -11.42
N THR A 7 25.45 5.69 -10.87
CA THR A 7 25.14 6.65 -9.79
C THR A 7 24.48 7.97 -10.19
N SER A 8 23.28 7.89 -10.77
CA SER A 8 22.25 8.89 -10.50
C SER A 8 21.75 8.67 -9.06
N PHE A 9 22.39 9.37 -8.13
CA PHE A 9 21.95 9.48 -6.74
C PHE A 9 20.49 9.96 -6.73
N LEU A 10 19.63 9.26 -5.98
CA LEU A 10 18.24 9.65 -5.74
C LEU A 10 18.26 10.98 -4.97
N PHE A 11 18.17 12.10 -5.68
CA PHE A 11 17.92 13.41 -5.06
C PHE A 11 16.45 13.45 -4.60
N THR A 12 16.20 12.99 -3.37
CA THR A 12 14.99 13.37 -2.64
C THR A 12 15.15 14.83 -2.25
N THR A 13 14.52 15.75 -2.99
CA THR A 13 14.39 17.13 -2.51
C THR A 13 13.60 17.10 -1.20
N PRO A 14 14.12 17.66 -0.09
CA PRO A 14 13.33 17.77 1.12
C PRO A 14 12.04 18.53 0.81
N PRO A 15 10.88 18.05 1.27
CA PRO A 15 9.61 18.71 0.99
C PRO A 15 9.65 20.15 1.51
N PRO A 16 9.08 21.12 0.77
CA PRO A 16 9.10 22.52 1.18
C PRO A 16 8.35 22.70 2.51
N ASP A 17 9.07 23.21 3.52
CA ASP A 17 8.55 23.50 4.85
C ASP A 17 7.61 24.71 4.78
N THR A 18 6.31 24.44 4.61
CA THR A 18 5.26 25.45 4.77
C THR A 18 4.65 25.28 6.15
N THR A 19 4.75 26.30 7.00
CA THR A 19 4.14 26.39 8.34
C THR A 19 2.60 26.43 8.34
N ALA A 20 1.97 26.22 7.17
CA ALA A 20 0.54 25.98 7.08
C ALA A 20 0.21 24.61 7.66
N SER A 21 -0.65 24.58 8.68
CA SER A 21 -1.21 23.34 9.26
C SER A 21 -1.75 22.43 8.15
N LYS A 22 -0.92 21.48 7.67
CA LYS A 22 -1.28 20.55 6.61
C LYS A 22 -2.34 19.60 7.17
N ARG A 23 -3.58 19.78 6.71
CA ARG A 23 -4.72 18.91 7.06
C ARG A 23 -4.69 17.58 6.30
N SER A 24 -3.77 17.44 5.35
CA SER A 24 -3.55 16.25 4.54
C SER A 24 -2.05 16.05 4.26
N CYS A 25 -1.58 14.82 4.43
CA CYS A 25 -0.22 14.40 4.13
C CYS A 25 -0.27 13.16 3.21
N LEU A 26 0.54 13.17 2.15
CA LEU A 26 0.69 12.05 1.22
C LEU A 26 2.14 11.59 1.24
N LEU A 27 2.35 10.31 1.51
CA LEU A 27 3.65 9.68 1.65
C LEU A 27 3.76 8.56 0.61
N PRO A 28 4.37 8.80 -0.56
CA PRO A 28 4.70 7.74 -1.50
C PRO A 28 5.93 6.96 -1.01
N LEU A 29 5.86 5.63 -1.03
CA LEU A 29 6.95 4.71 -0.68
C LEU A 29 7.19 3.72 -1.82
N PRO A 30 8.41 3.61 -2.36
CA PRO A 30 8.75 2.54 -3.28
C PRO A 30 8.75 1.19 -2.55
N VAL A 31 8.30 0.14 -3.22
CA VAL A 31 8.27 -1.23 -2.68
C VAL A 31 9.08 -2.12 -3.61
N VAL A 32 10.11 -2.77 -3.09
CA VAL A 32 10.89 -3.78 -3.82
C VAL A 32 11.11 -4.96 -2.89
N TYR A 33 10.80 -6.16 -3.36
CA TYR A 33 11.04 -7.38 -2.60
C TYR A 33 11.47 -8.53 -3.53
N TYR A 34 12.07 -9.56 -2.93
CA TYR A 34 12.45 -10.78 -3.63
C TYR A 34 11.82 -11.97 -2.94
N THR A 35 11.11 -12.80 -3.70
CA THR A 35 10.59 -14.09 -3.21
C THR A 35 11.06 -15.21 -4.13
N PRO A 36 11.41 -16.40 -3.59
CA PRO A 36 11.82 -17.53 -4.42
C PRO A 36 10.71 -17.99 -5.38
N GLU A 37 9.45 -17.69 -5.03
CA GLU A 37 8.26 -18.09 -5.76
C GLU A 37 7.94 -17.16 -6.96
N THR A 38 8.16 -15.85 -6.83
CA THR A 38 7.75 -14.87 -7.85
C THR A 38 8.91 -14.00 -8.38
N ARG A 39 10.14 -14.32 -7.95
CA ARG A 39 11.38 -13.56 -8.18
C ARG A 39 11.25 -12.12 -7.66
N LEU A 40 11.86 -11.16 -8.36
CA LEU A 40 11.85 -9.73 -8.02
C LEU A 40 10.44 -9.16 -8.25
N GLY A 41 9.85 -8.63 -7.18
CA GLY A 41 8.66 -7.80 -7.21
C GLY A 41 9.04 -6.33 -7.03
N TYR A 42 8.49 -5.46 -7.86
CA TYR A 42 8.68 -4.02 -7.76
C TYR A 42 7.33 -3.32 -7.84
N GLY A 43 7.18 -2.27 -7.06
CA GLY A 43 5.90 -1.61 -6.88
C GLY A 43 6.04 -0.29 -6.16
N VAL A 44 4.89 0.31 -5.92
CA VAL A 44 4.77 1.56 -5.18
C VAL A 44 3.62 1.44 -4.22
N ALA A 45 3.82 2.00 -3.04
CA ALA A 45 2.80 2.26 -2.05
C ALA A 45 2.63 3.78 -1.91
N ALA A 46 1.45 4.23 -1.53
CA ALA A 46 1.23 5.60 -1.12
C ALA A 46 0.28 5.59 0.07
N THR A 47 0.67 6.28 1.13
CA THR A 47 -0.16 6.49 2.31
C THR A 47 -0.64 7.93 2.34
N ALA A 48 -1.94 8.12 2.22
CA ALA A 48 -2.60 9.40 2.43
C ALA A 48 -3.17 9.44 3.85
N THR A 49 -2.90 10.51 4.58
CA THR A 49 -3.54 10.82 5.86
C THR A 49 -4.22 12.17 5.77
N PHE A 50 -5.46 12.28 6.23
CA PHE A 50 -6.23 13.53 6.13
C PHE A 50 -7.23 13.68 7.28
N ARG A 51 -7.61 14.93 7.57
CA ARG A 51 -8.60 15.29 8.59
C ARG A 51 -9.76 16.03 7.95
N PHE A 52 -11.00 15.68 8.32
CA PHE A 52 -12.18 16.37 7.81
C PHE A 52 -12.33 17.75 8.47
N ARG A 53 -12.88 18.71 7.71
CA ARG A 53 -13.01 20.12 8.14
C ARG A 53 -13.93 20.31 9.35
N GLY A 54 -14.83 19.35 9.60
CA GLY A 54 -15.75 19.34 10.75
C GLY A 54 -15.16 18.79 12.05
N ASP A 55 -13.97 18.16 12.00
CA ASP A 55 -13.32 17.58 13.18
C ASP A 55 -12.58 18.66 13.97
N THR A 56 -13.32 19.43 14.77
CA THR A 56 -12.82 20.57 15.56
C THR A 56 -12.07 20.17 16.83
N ALA A 57 -12.22 18.93 17.31
CA ALA A 57 -11.52 18.48 18.50
C ALA A 57 -10.06 18.10 18.17
N TRP A 58 -9.12 18.70 18.91
CA TRP A 58 -7.67 18.47 18.80
C TRP A 58 -7.30 16.97 18.83
N LYS A 59 -8.06 16.17 19.59
CA LYS A 59 -7.88 14.72 19.77
C LYS A 59 -8.50 13.81 18.70
N VAL A 60 -9.16 14.34 17.67
CA VAL A 60 -9.77 13.48 16.62
C VAL A 60 -8.66 12.79 15.80
N ARG A 61 -8.83 11.49 15.55
CA ARG A 61 -7.84 10.67 14.83
C ARG A 61 -7.91 11.03 13.34
N PRO A 62 -6.76 11.22 12.66
CA PRO A 62 -6.77 11.42 11.22
C PRO A 62 -7.23 10.15 10.50
N SER A 63 -7.94 10.33 9.39
CA SER A 63 -8.26 9.24 8.46
C SER A 63 -7.00 8.88 7.68
N GLN A 64 -6.82 7.60 7.40
CA GLN A 64 -5.69 7.07 6.66
C GLN A 64 -6.17 6.13 5.55
N VAL A 65 -5.58 6.26 4.37
CA VAL A 65 -5.75 5.34 3.25
C VAL A 65 -4.37 5.02 2.72
N THR A 66 -4.05 3.73 2.64
CA THR A 66 -2.80 3.28 2.01
C THR A 66 -3.16 2.48 0.79
N PHE A 67 -2.66 2.88 -0.37
CA PHE A 67 -2.75 2.13 -1.61
C PHE A 67 -1.39 1.54 -1.92
N GLY A 68 -1.33 0.35 -2.50
CA GLY A 68 -0.15 -0.03 -3.23
C GLY A 68 -0.44 -1.00 -4.35
N ALA A 69 0.49 -0.95 -5.30
CA ALA A 69 0.46 -1.70 -6.53
C ALA A 69 1.84 -2.30 -6.72
N VAL A 70 1.88 -3.63 -6.81
CA VAL A 70 3.10 -4.38 -7.05
C VAL A 70 2.96 -5.16 -8.34
N TYR A 71 4.01 -5.10 -9.14
CA TYR A 71 4.18 -5.87 -10.34
C TYR A 71 5.39 -6.80 -10.19
N THR A 72 5.19 -8.08 -10.48
CA THR A 72 6.27 -9.07 -10.43
C THR A 72 6.80 -9.37 -11.82
N GLN A 73 8.04 -9.88 -11.90
CA GLN A 73 8.65 -10.32 -13.18
C GLN A 73 7.81 -11.35 -13.93
N TYR A 74 6.97 -12.12 -13.23
CA TYR A 74 6.05 -13.10 -13.82
C TYR A 74 4.69 -12.51 -14.23
N ARG A 75 4.60 -11.18 -14.37
CA ARG A 75 3.38 -10.46 -14.78
C ARG A 75 2.20 -10.64 -13.83
N GLN A 76 2.47 -10.87 -12.54
CA GLN A 76 1.43 -10.91 -11.53
C GLN A 76 1.19 -9.49 -11.03
N TRP A 77 -0.08 -9.12 -10.92
CA TRP A 77 -0.49 -7.85 -10.35
C TRP A 77 -1.05 -8.07 -8.96
N LEU A 78 -0.54 -7.32 -8.01
CA LEU A 78 -1.04 -7.25 -6.64
C LEU A 78 -1.41 -5.81 -6.31
N PHE A 79 -2.68 -5.60 -6.01
CA PHE A 79 -3.17 -4.32 -5.52
C PHE A 79 -3.71 -4.49 -4.11
N TYR A 80 -3.29 -3.60 -3.21
CA TYR A 80 -3.79 -3.53 -1.83
C TYR A 80 -4.25 -2.12 -1.51
N LEU A 81 -5.40 -2.02 -0.85
CA LEU A 81 -6.01 -0.75 -0.46
C LEU A 81 -6.66 -0.90 0.92
N PRO A 82 -5.88 -0.95 2.01
CA PRO A 82 -6.38 -0.70 3.35
C PRO A 82 -6.82 0.76 3.52
N PHE A 83 -8.01 0.95 4.08
CA PHE A 83 -8.54 2.26 4.42
C PHE A 83 -9.13 2.27 5.81
N GLN A 84 -8.94 3.39 6.50
CA GLN A 84 -9.51 3.68 7.80
C GLN A 84 -9.95 5.15 7.81
N VAL A 85 -11.25 5.35 7.66
CA VAL A 85 -11.86 6.67 7.56
C VAL A 85 -12.75 6.92 8.79
N PHE A 86 -12.49 8.03 9.46
CA PHE A 86 -13.25 8.49 10.62
C PHE A 86 -14.17 9.64 10.19
N TYR A 87 -15.46 9.54 10.49
CA TYR A 87 -16.45 10.56 10.19
C TYR A 87 -17.10 11.10 11.47
N LYS A 88 -17.48 12.39 11.44
CA LYS A 88 -18.23 13.08 12.50
C LYS A 88 -17.56 12.95 13.88
N ASN A 89 -16.33 13.44 14.03
CA ASN A 89 -15.55 13.40 15.27
C ASN A 89 -15.38 11.98 15.84
N ASN A 90 -15.04 11.00 15.00
CA ASN A 90 -14.90 9.57 15.33
C ASN A 90 -16.20 8.83 15.71
N LEU A 91 -17.39 9.40 15.52
CA LEU A 91 -18.64 8.70 15.80
C LEU A 91 -18.90 7.54 14.82
N TYR A 92 -18.45 7.69 13.58
CA TYR A 92 -18.57 6.64 12.55
C TYR A 92 -17.19 6.28 12.02
N ILE A 93 -16.90 4.98 11.98
CA ILE A 93 -15.61 4.44 11.56
C ILE A 93 -15.85 3.47 10.41
N ALA A 94 -15.36 3.83 9.22
CA ALA A 94 -15.30 2.92 8.09
C ALA A 94 -13.87 2.37 8.00
N LYS A 95 -13.71 1.08 8.24
CA LYS A 95 -12.42 0.39 8.12
C LYS A 95 -12.58 -0.82 7.23
N GLY A 96 -11.59 -1.08 6.40
CA GLY A 96 -11.58 -2.23 5.51
C GLY A 96 -10.24 -2.39 4.83
N GLU A 97 -10.04 -3.58 4.27
CA GLU A 97 -8.88 -3.91 3.47
C GLU A 97 -9.38 -4.55 2.18
N LEU A 98 -9.05 -3.92 1.05
CA LEU A 98 -9.33 -4.46 -0.26
C LEU A 98 -8.03 -4.97 -0.85
N VAL A 99 -8.01 -6.23 -1.27
CA VAL A 99 -6.85 -6.81 -1.92
C VAL A 99 -7.28 -7.51 -3.19
N TYR A 100 -6.67 -7.14 -4.31
CA TYR A 100 -6.93 -7.74 -5.61
C TYR A 100 -5.64 -8.35 -6.14
N TYR A 101 -5.68 -9.66 -6.34
CA TYR A 101 -4.58 -10.44 -6.90
C TYR A 101 -4.98 -10.94 -8.28
N LYS A 102 -4.25 -10.54 -9.31
CA LYS A 102 -4.33 -11.16 -10.63
C LYS A 102 -3.10 -12.03 -10.83
N CYS A 103 -3.29 -13.32 -10.63
CA CYS A 103 -2.25 -14.33 -10.78
C CYS A 103 -2.52 -15.24 -11.98
N ASN A 104 -1.47 -15.59 -12.72
CA ASN A 104 -1.52 -16.60 -13.79
C ASN A 104 -1.32 -18.02 -13.21
N GLN A 105 -1.51 -19.07 -14.02
CA GLN A 105 -1.52 -20.49 -13.59
C GLN A 105 -0.35 -20.93 -12.68
N LEU A 106 0.85 -20.38 -12.86
CA LEU A 106 2.03 -20.66 -12.01
C LEU A 106 1.83 -20.32 -10.52
N CYS A 107 1.01 -19.31 -10.21
CA CYS A 107 0.76 -18.84 -8.85
C CYS A 107 -0.27 -19.70 -8.11
N LEU A 108 -1.09 -20.45 -8.84
CA LEU A 108 -2.06 -21.37 -8.25
C LEU A 108 -1.33 -22.56 -7.58
N SER A 109 -0.22 -22.99 -8.17
CA SER A 109 0.68 -24.01 -7.59
C SER A 109 1.36 -23.53 -6.30
N SER A 110 1.82 -22.27 -6.24
CA SER A 110 2.45 -21.71 -5.02
C SER A 110 1.44 -21.37 -3.92
N ALA A 111 0.24 -20.91 -4.27
CA ALA A 111 -0.84 -20.67 -3.30
C ALA A 111 -1.39 -21.97 -2.68
N LEU A 112 -1.47 -23.04 -3.47
CA LEU A 112 -1.79 -24.40 -2.98
C LEU A 112 -0.64 -24.98 -2.14
N ALA A 113 0.62 -24.73 -2.49
CA ALA A 113 1.78 -25.16 -1.72
C ALA A 113 1.92 -24.44 -0.36
N ASN A 114 1.52 -23.16 -0.29
CA ASN A 114 1.59 -22.33 0.92
C ASN A 114 0.29 -22.35 1.76
N GLY A 115 -0.62 -23.31 1.53
CA GLY A 115 -1.76 -23.59 2.41
C GLY A 115 -2.81 -22.49 2.51
N ALA A 116 -2.77 -21.49 1.64
CA ALA A 116 -3.65 -20.33 1.68
C ALA A 116 -4.74 -20.43 0.62
N TYR A 117 -5.65 -21.41 0.70
CA TYR A 117 -6.96 -21.27 0.04
C TYR A 117 -8.07 -22.05 0.77
N LEU A 118 -8.92 -21.26 1.45
CA LEU A 118 -10.33 -21.47 1.77
C LEU A 118 -10.74 -22.79 2.47
N ARG A 119 -10.68 -22.79 3.80
CA ARG A 119 -11.61 -23.61 4.60
C ARG A 119 -12.97 -22.92 4.64
N HIS A 120 -13.81 -23.16 3.63
CA HIS A 120 -15.26 -23.00 3.77
C HIS A 120 -15.74 -24.04 4.80
N SER A 121 -15.86 -23.64 6.06
CA SER A 121 -16.47 -24.44 7.11
C SER A 121 -17.97 -24.19 7.13
N THR A 122 -18.70 -24.74 6.16
CA THR A 122 -20.11 -25.04 6.33
C THR A 122 -20.20 -26.48 6.81
N ARG A 123 -20.32 -26.64 8.13
CA ARG A 123 -20.71 -27.90 8.76
C ARG A 123 -22.01 -27.62 9.51
N THR A 124 -23.13 -28.00 8.88
CA THR A 124 -24.37 -28.36 9.59
C THR A 124 -24.26 -29.82 10.00
#